data_AF-A0A4P6FA54-F1
#
_entry.id   AF-A0A4P6FA54-F1
#
_cell.length_a   1.000
_cell.length_b   1.000
_cell.length_c   1.000
_cell.angle_alpha   90.00
_cell.angle_beta   90.00
_cell.angle_gamma   90.00
#
_symmetry.space_group_name_H-M   'P 1'
#
loop_
_entity.id
_entity.type
_entity.pdbx_description
1 polymer ?
#
loop_
_entity_poly.entity_id
_entity_poly.type
_entity_poly.pdbx_seq_one_letter_code
_entity_poly.pdbx_strand_id
1 'polypeptide(L)'
;MSAFVVRPAVVADAPAIARVHWASHHEVYVDTGRVARDAVEGWPMRDRILMWTANAAISSGVYPPPEGFRMMGVRVAEVDGEIVGFASTSEPRAADVSVSDVSAADPDRPRPLSLDAIYVLEAHHGSGVGQALLDASIGDRPAFLWVLDDNPRAQAFYLRNRFAPDGTEKFDEFWKVQEVRWVR
;
A
#
# COMPACT_ATOMS: atom_id res chain seq x y z
N MET A 1 8.61 7.31 -23.37
CA MET A 1 8.20 6.73 -22.08
C MET A 1 8.72 5.31 -22.04
N SER A 2 9.53 4.94 -21.04
CA SER A 2 9.91 3.54 -20.87
C SER A 2 8.64 2.72 -20.65
N ALA A 3 8.51 1.59 -21.35
CA ALA A 3 7.41 0.68 -21.14
C ALA A 3 7.51 0.08 -19.74
N PHE A 4 6.39 0.01 -19.02
CA PHE A 4 6.31 -0.64 -17.71
C PHE A 4 5.41 -1.86 -17.79
N VAL A 5 5.63 -2.81 -16.89
CA VAL A 5 4.78 -4.00 -16.71
C VAL A 5 4.25 -4.03 -15.29
N VAL A 6 2.96 -4.32 -15.12
CA VAL A 6 2.37 -4.60 -13.81
C VAL A 6 2.05 -6.08 -13.70
N ARG A 7 2.55 -6.74 -12.64
CA ARG A 7 2.41 -8.18 -12.41
C ARG A 7 2.18 -8.49 -10.93
N PRO A 8 1.65 -9.68 -10.58
CA PRO A 8 1.71 -10.17 -9.21
C PRO A 8 3.15 -10.17 -8.69
N ALA A 9 3.33 -9.82 -7.42
CA ALA A 9 4.62 -9.93 -6.76
C ALA A 9 5.01 -11.39 -6.55
N VAL A 10 6.30 -11.68 -6.63
CA VAL A 10 6.90 -12.94 -6.21
C VAL A 10 7.85 -12.68 -5.03
N VAL A 11 8.26 -13.74 -4.33
CA VAL A 11 9.16 -13.64 -3.17
C VAL A 11 10.44 -12.86 -3.49
N ALA A 12 11.00 -13.05 -4.69
CA ALA A 12 12.21 -12.37 -5.14
C ALA A 12 12.06 -10.84 -5.24
N ASP A 13 10.83 -10.30 -5.35
CA ASP A 13 10.60 -8.86 -5.41
C ASP A 13 10.69 -8.19 -4.03
N ALA A 14 10.66 -8.96 -2.92
CA ALA A 14 10.53 -8.40 -1.57
C ALA A 14 11.60 -7.34 -1.20
N PRO A 15 12.90 -7.51 -1.54
CA PRO A 15 13.89 -6.46 -1.34
C PRO A 15 13.59 -5.17 -2.11
N ALA A 16 13.12 -5.29 -3.35
CA ALA A 16 12.82 -4.15 -4.20
C ALA A 16 11.54 -3.43 -3.75
N ILE A 17 10.51 -4.18 -3.33
CA ILE A 17 9.31 -3.62 -2.69
C ILE A 17 9.68 -2.87 -1.41
N ALA A 18 10.53 -3.46 -0.56
CA ALA A 18 11.01 -2.82 0.67
C ALA A 18 11.77 -1.51 0.39
N ARG A 19 12.58 -1.46 -0.68
CA ARG A 19 13.26 -0.24 -1.15
C ARG A 19 12.26 0.83 -1.59
N VAL A 20 11.27 0.48 -2.40
CA VAL A 20 10.22 1.43 -2.83
C VAL A 20 9.43 1.93 -1.63
N HIS A 21 9.05 1.05 -0.71
CA HIS A 21 8.33 1.42 0.51
C HIS A 21 9.13 2.41 1.37
N TRP A 22 10.43 2.14 1.58
CA TRP A 22 11.33 3.03 2.30
C TRP A 22 11.44 4.40 1.64
N ALA A 23 11.75 4.43 0.34
CA ALA A 23 11.96 5.66 -0.41
C ALA A 23 10.69 6.52 -0.41
N SER A 24 9.54 5.93 -0.74
CA SER A 24 8.28 6.66 -0.76
C SER A 24 7.85 7.17 0.63
N HIS A 25 8.15 6.46 1.72
CA HIS A 25 7.89 6.99 3.07
C HIS A 25 8.79 8.19 3.39
N HIS A 26 10.04 8.18 2.95
CA HIS A 26 10.93 9.34 3.13
C HIS A 26 10.43 10.53 2.31
N GLU A 27 10.20 10.33 1.02
CA GLU A 27 9.73 11.36 0.07
C GLU A 27 8.39 11.96 0.49
N VAL A 28 7.42 11.13 0.89
CA VAL A 28 6.05 11.57 1.15
C VAL A 28 5.87 12.05 2.59
N TYR A 29 6.53 11.43 3.58
CA TYR A 29 6.26 11.69 4.98
C TYR A 29 7.39 12.41 5.72
N VAL A 30 8.65 12.00 5.52
CA VAL A 30 9.78 12.59 6.25
C VAL A 30 10.17 13.94 5.67
N ASP A 31 10.40 14.01 4.37
CA ASP A 31 10.91 15.21 3.69
C ASP A 31 9.87 16.34 3.66
N THR A 32 8.59 15.99 3.81
CA THR A 32 7.50 16.94 3.94
C THR A 32 7.17 17.32 5.39
N GLY A 33 7.86 16.71 6.36
CA GLY A 33 7.69 16.99 7.80
C GLY A 33 6.41 16.43 8.42
N ARG A 34 5.71 15.51 7.75
CA ARG A 34 4.44 14.94 8.21
C ARG A 34 4.61 13.84 9.24
N VAL A 35 5.68 13.05 9.12
CA VAL A 35 6.02 11.97 10.06
C VAL A 35 7.45 12.17 10.54
N ALA A 36 7.68 11.91 11.82
CA ALA A 36 9.00 11.97 12.40
C ALA A 36 9.93 10.92 11.75
N ARG A 37 11.17 11.33 11.44
CA ARG A 37 12.17 10.49 10.78
C ARG A 37 12.41 9.17 11.53
N ASP A 38 12.53 9.25 12.84
CA ASP A 38 12.75 8.12 13.73
C ASP A 38 11.60 7.09 13.70
N ALA A 39 10.36 7.53 13.49
CA ALA A 39 9.23 6.61 13.29
C ALA A 39 9.41 5.79 11.98
N VAL A 40 9.82 6.42 10.88
CA VAL A 40 10.09 5.72 9.61
C VAL A 40 11.32 4.83 9.70
N GLU A 41 12.40 5.32 10.29
CA GLU A 41 13.66 4.58 10.42
C GLU A 41 13.59 3.49 11.50
N GLY A 42 12.67 3.60 12.46
CA GLY A 42 12.44 2.63 13.54
C GLY A 42 11.85 1.30 13.08
N TRP A 43 11.22 1.26 11.90
CA TRP A 43 11.09 0.03 11.14
C TRP A 43 12.31 -0.02 10.21
N PRO A 44 13.25 -0.99 10.32
CA PRO A 44 14.45 -1.02 9.47
C PRO A 44 14.23 -1.79 8.16
N MET A 45 15.17 -1.67 7.21
CA MET A 45 15.10 -2.36 5.92
C MET A 45 14.98 -3.89 6.07
N ARG A 46 15.73 -4.49 7.00
CA ARG A 46 15.66 -5.93 7.31
C ARG A 46 14.21 -6.36 7.59
N ASP A 47 13.52 -5.64 8.44
CA ASP A 47 12.19 -6.01 8.90
C ASP A 47 11.14 -5.77 7.81
N ARG A 48 11.33 -4.75 6.96
CA ARG A 48 10.53 -4.57 5.73
C ARG A 48 10.70 -5.74 4.78
N ILE A 49 11.95 -6.19 4.55
CA ILE A 49 12.23 -7.33 3.67
C ILE A 49 11.55 -8.58 4.22
N LEU A 50 11.64 -8.84 5.53
CA LEU A 50 10.99 -9.98 6.16
C LEU A 50 9.46 -9.92 6.00
N MET A 51 8.84 -8.77 6.28
CA MET A 51 7.39 -8.58 6.11
C MET A 51 6.95 -8.80 4.66
N TRP A 52 7.65 -8.19 3.69
CA TRP A 52 7.30 -8.34 2.28
C TRP A 52 7.59 -9.74 1.74
N THR A 53 8.60 -10.43 2.27
CA THR A 53 8.88 -11.84 1.92
C THR A 53 7.71 -12.73 2.31
N ALA A 54 7.17 -12.59 3.53
CA ALA A 54 6.02 -13.35 3.98
C ALA A 54 4.76 -13.06 3.15
N ASN A 55 4.45 -11.78 2.93
CA ASN A 55 3.29 -11.38 2.15
C ASN A 55 3.39 -11.80 0.67
N ALA A 56 4.58 -11.68 0.05
CA ALA A 56 4.80 -12.13 -1.31
C ALA A 56 4.71 -13.65 -1.43
N ALA A 57 5.24 -14.42 -0.48
CA ALA A 57 5.15 -15.88 -0.49
C ALA A 57 3.70 -16.38 -0.39
N ILE A 58 2.91 -15.78 0.51
CA ILE A 58 1.49 -16.11 0.68
C ILE A 58 0.68 -15.70 -0.55
N SER A 59 0.88 -14.46 -1.03
CA SER A 59 0.12 -13.93 -2.18
C SER A 59 0.43 -14.64 -3.51
N SER A 60 1.65 -15.16 -3.66
CA SER A 60 2.05 -15.97 -4.83
C SER A 60 1.80 -17.48 -4.65
N GLY A 61 1.23 -17.92 -3.52
CA GLY A 61 0.82 -19.31 -3.31
C GLY A 61 1.96 -20.28 -2.97
N VAL A 62 3.10 -19.79 -2.46
CA VAL A 62 4.21 -20.65 -2.01
C VAL A 62 3.79 -21.51 -0.82
N TYR A 63 2.98 -20.96 0.09
CA TYR A 63 2.35 -21.68 1.19
C TYR A 63 1.03 -20.99 1.58
N PRO A 64 0.07 -21.73 2.18
CA PRO A 64 -1.18 -21.12 2.65
C PRO A 64 -0.90 -20.13 3.79
N PRO A 65 -1.72 -19.07 3.92
CA PRO A 65 -1.60 -18.16 5.06
C PRO A 65 -1.83 -18.93 6.38
N PRO A 66 -1.04 -18.65 7.42
CA PRO A 66 -1.33 -19.15 8.77
C PRO A 66 -2.74 -18.77 9.22
N GLU A 67 -3.28 -19.51 10.18
CA GLU A 67 -4.56 -19.14 10.81
C GLU A 67 -4.48 -17.72 11.39
N GLY A 68 -5.51 -16.92 11.10
CA GLY A 68 -5.58 -15.51 11.48
C GLY A 68 -4.66 -14.56 10.71
N PHE A 69 -3.85 -15.06 9.77
CA PHE A 69 -3.02 -14.20 8.93
C PHE A 69 -3.86 -13.55 7.83
N ARG A 70 -3.90 -12.21 7.84
CA ARG A 70 -4.55 -11.41 6.81
C ARG A 70 -3.81 -11.56 5.48
N MET A 71 -4.48 -12.13 4.49
CA MET A 71 -3.90 -12.29 3.16
C MET A 71 -3.95 -10.96 2.40
N MET A 72 -2.81 -10.58 1.82
CA MET A 72 -2.73 -9.45 0.91
C MET A 72 -2.64 -9.94 -0.54
N GLY A 73 -3.31 -9.26 -1.46
CA GLY A 73 -2.90 -9.26 -2.86
C GLY A 73 -1.77 -8.26 -3.02
N VAL A 74 -0.70 -8.62 -3.73
CA VAL A 74 0.46 -7.72 -3.96
C VAL A 74 0.76 -7.65 -5.45
N ARG A 75 0.81 -6.43 -5.99
CA ARG A 75 1.20 -6.12 -7.36
C ARG A 75 2.46 -5.28 -7.35
N VAL A 76 3.35 -5.52 -8.31
CA VAL A 76 4.53 -4.68 -8.55
C VAL A 76 4.48 -4.09 -9.96
N ALA A 77 5.05 -2.90 -10.10
CA ALA A 77 5.31 -2.26 -11.38
C ALA A 77 6.83 -2.30 -11.65
N GLU A 78 7.18 -2.79 -12.81
CA GLU A 78 8.56 -2.99 -13.26
C GLU A 78 8.86 -2.14 -14.48
N VAL A 79 10.02 -1.47 -14.47
CA VAL A 79 10.58 -0.73 -15.61
C VAL A 79 12.02 -1.19 -15.79
N ASP A 80 12.36 -1.66 -16.98
CA ASP A 80 13.72 -2.10 -17.34
C ASP A 80 14.34 -3.10 -16.32
N GLY A 81 13.53 -4.00 -15.76
CA GLY A 81 13.94 -5.00 -14.77
C GLY A 81 13.90 -4.53 -13.31
N GLU A 82 13.63 -3.26 -13.06
CA GLU A 82 13.61 -2.67 -11.71
C GLU A 82 12.18 -2.45 -11.21
N ILE A 83 11.92 -2.81 -9.94
CA ILE A 83 10.65 -2.49 -9.31
C ILE A 83 10.63 -1.00 -8.94
N VAL A 84 9.67 -0.27 -9.51
CA VAL A 84 9.51 1.18 -9.36
C VAL A 84 8.24 1.56 -8.60
N GLY A 85 7.37 0.60 -8.34
CA GLY A 85 6.13 0.80 -7.61
C GLY A 85 5.52 -0.52 -7.15
N PHE A 86 4.65 -0.45 -6.16
CA PHE A 86 3.85 -1.59 -5.74
C PHE A 86 2.49 -1.13 -5.22
N ALA A 87 1.55 -2.07 -5.17
CA ALA A 87 0.28 -1.89 -4.50
C ALA A 87 -0.08 -3.16 -3.73
N SER A 88 -0.76 -2.99 -2.60
CA SER A 88 -1.29 -4.10 -1.82
C SER A 88 -2.76 -3.89 -1.48
N THR A 89 -3.51 -4.98 -1.54
CA THR A 89 -4.95 -5.01 -1.24
C THR A 89 -5.26 -6.12 -0.27
N SER A 90 -6.40 -6.04 0.38
CA SER A 90 -6.89 -7.11 1.25
C SER A 90 -8.40 -7.20 1.20
N GLU A 91 -8.91 -8.37 1.57
CA GLU A 91 -10.33 -8.65 1.71
C GLU A 91 -10.57 -9.30 3.08
N PRO A 92 -11.81 -9.28 3.60
CA PRO A 92 -12.13 -9.87 4.89
C PRO A 92 -11.84 -11.37 4.88
N ARG A 93 -11.26 -11.89 5.96
CA ARG A 93 -11.48 -13.28 6.38
C ARG A 93 -12.08 -13.33 7.76
N ALA A 94 -12.75 -14.46 8.04
CA ALA A 94 -13.52 -14.67 9.28
C ALA A 94 -12.66 -14.70 10.57
N ALA A 95 -11.34 -14.47 10.49
CA ALA A 95 -10.42 -14.60 11.63
C ALA A 95 -9.24 -13.60 11.60
N ASP A 96 -9.35 -12.44 10.93
CA ASP A 96 -8.22 -11.50 10.80
C ASP A 96 -7.80 -10.92 12.18
N VAL A 97 -6.66 -11.36 12.72
CA VAL A 97 -5.97 -10.72 13.85
C VAL A 97 -4.67 -10.12 13.29
N SER A 98 -4.61 -8.79 13.22
CA SER A 98 -3.46 -8.08 12.65
C SER A 98 -2.26 -8.11 13.59
N VAL A 99 -1.07 -8.46 13.06
CA VAL A 99 0.23 -8.34 13.75
C VAL A 99 1.00 -7.08 13.34
N SER A 100 0.39 -6.22 12.52
CA SER A 100 0.94 -4.90 12.20
C SER A 100 -0.20 -3.97 11.79
N ASP A 101 -0.49 -2.96 12.60
CA ASP A 101 -1.20 -1.75 12.19
C ASP A 101 -0.64 -1.31 10.83
N VAL A 102 -1.43 -1.23 9.75
CA VAL A 102 -2.32 -0.11 9.43
C VAL A 102 -3.49 -0.65 8.57
N SER A 103 -4.74 -0.30 8.91
CA SER A 103 -6.00 -0.56 8.14
C SER A 103 -6.75 -1.90 8.33
N ALA A 104 -6.12 -2.92 8.91
CA ALA A 104 -6.58 -4.31 8.78
C ALA A 104 -7.88 -4.71 9.52
N ALA A 105 -8.35 -3.95 10.50
CA ALA A 105 -9.54 -4.31 11.28
C ALA A 105 -10.44 -3.12 11.51
N ASP A 106 -10.79 -2.39 10.46
CA ASP A 106 -11.91 -1.46 10.53
C ASP A 106 -13.22 -2.28 10.67
N PRO A 107 -13.85 -2.31 11.87
CA PRO A 107 -15.08 -3.08 12.06
C PRO A 107 -16.23 -2.50 11.25
N ASP A 108 -16.15 -1.21 10.91
CA ASP A 108 -17.14 -0.44 10.18
C ASP A 108 -16.73 -0.25 8.71
N ARG A 109 -15.95 -1.19 8.17
CA ARG A 109 -15.48 -1.19 6.78
C ARG A 109 -16.65 -1.03 5.79
N PRO A 110 -16.62 -0.01 4.91
CA PRO A 110 -17.75 0.29 4.03
C PRO A 110 -17.79 -0.61 2.80
N ARG A 111 -16.70 -1.33 2.51
CA ARG A 111 -16.54 -2.27 1.38
C ARG A 111 -15.69 -3.48 1.81
N PRO A 112 -15.82 -4.64 1.15
CA PRO A 112 -14.95 -5.77 1.41
C PRO A 112 -13.48 -5.49 1.05
N LEU A 113 -13.23 -4.90 -0.12
CA LEU A 113 -11.88 -4.71 -0.64
C LEU A 113 -11.24 -3.41 -0.10
N SER A 114 -10.08 -3.54 0.54
CA SER A 114 -9.22 -2.42 0.92
C SER A 114 -8.04 -2.30 -0.04
N LEU A 115 -7.72 -1.07 -0.47
CA LEU A 115 -6.40 -0.73 -1.01
C LEU A 115 -5.53 -0.25 0.16
N ASP A 116 -4.63 -1.12 0.60
CA ASP A 116 -3.85 -0.90 1.83
C ASP A 116 -2.62 -0.04 1.60
N ALA A 117 -1.99 -0.16 0.43
CA ALA A 117 -0.85 0.66 0.05
C ALA A 117 -0.78 0.79 -1.47
N ILE A 118 -0.33 1.95 -1.95
CA ILE A 118 0.07 2.17 -3.34
C ILE A 118 1.19 3.21 -3.37
N TYR A 119 2.39 2.77 -3.75
CA TYR A 119 3.57 3.61 -3.79
C TYR A 119 4.27 3.48 -5.13
N VAL A 120 4.79 4.60 -5.62
CA VAL A 120 5.57 4.73 -6.84
C VAL A 120 6.71 5.69 -6.52
N LEU A 121 7.93 5.34 -6.91
CA LEU A 121 9.10 6.21 -6.77
C LEU A 121 8.86 7.56 -7.47
N GLU A 122 9.34 8.65 -6.89
CA GLU A 122 9.16 10.01 -7.42
C GLU A 122 9.54 10.13 -8.90
N ALA A 123 10.66 9.54 -9.32
CA ALA A 123 11.13 9.54 -10.70
C ALA A 123 10.14 8.96 -11.72
N HIS A 124 9.15 8.20 -11.27
CA HIS A 124 8.11 7.58 -12.11
C HIS A 124 6.72 8.19 -11.88
N HIS A 125 6.59 9.30 -11.15
CA HIS A 125 5.32 10.02 -11.06
C HIS A 125 4.95 10.61 -12.44
N GLY A 126 3.66 10.72 -12.72
CA GLY A 126 3.16 11.21 -14.02
C GLY A 126 3.36 10.26 -15.22
N SER A 127 4.02 9.11 -15.03
CA SER A 127 4.29 8.13 -16.10
C SER A 127 3.11 7.20 -16.43
N GLY A 128 2.07 7.19 -15.59
CA GLY A 128 0.96 6.24 -15.67
C GLY A 128 1.11 4.98 -14.80
N VAL A 129 2.30 4.72 -14.23
CA VAL A 129 2.57 3.54 -13.36
C VAL A 129 1.55 3.41 -12.22
N GLY A 130 1.28 4.51 -11.50
CA GLY A 130 0.32 4.49 -10.39
C GLY A 130 -1.11 4.16 -10.83
N GLN A 131 -1.50 4.59 -12.04
CA GLN A 131 -2.81 4.25 -12.59
C GLN A 131 -2.89 2.76 -12.90
N ALA A 132 -1.87 2.21 -13.59
CA ALA A 132 -1.82 0.80 -13.93
C ALA A 132 -1.77 -0.11 -12.69
N LEU A 133 -1.07 0.31 -11.63
CA LEU A 133 -1.09 -0.41 -10.34
C LEU A 133 -2.50 -0.45 -9.75
N LEU A 134 -3.21 0.67 -9.74
CA LEU A 134 -4.58 0.73 -9.23
C LEU A 134 -5.51 -0.19 -10.03
N ASP A 135 -5.48 -0.06 -11.36
CA ASP A 135 -6.33 -0.81 -12.27
C ASP A 135 -6.08 -2.33 -12.13
N ALA A 136 -4.82 -2.76 -12.04
CA ALA A 136 -4.47 -4.17 -11.85
C ALA A 136 -4.77 -4.72 -10.45
N SER A 137 -4.81 -3.84 -9.44
CA SER A 137 -5.03 -4.22 -8.04
C SER A 137 -6.51 -4.32 -7.72
N ILE A 138 -7.30 -3.32 -8.11
CA ILE A 138 -8.71 -3.22 -7.72
C ILE A 138 -9.67 -3.09 -8.90
N GLY A 139 -9.20 -2.72 -10.10
CA GLY A 139 -10.05 -2.57 -11.29
C GLY A 139 -11.21 -1.60 -11.05
N ASP A 140 -12.43 -2.00 -11.41
CA ASP A 140 -13.67 -1.26 -11.11
C ASP A 140 -14.37 -1.74 -9.82
N ARG A 141 -13.74 -2.63 -9.04
CA ARG A 141 -14.37 -3.18 -7.83
C ARG A 141 -14.58 -2.08 -6.79
N PRO A 142 -15.75 -2.09 -6.09
CA PRO A 142 -15.97 -1.24 -4.93
C PRO A 142 -14.89 -1.46 -3.88
N ALA A 143 -14.29 -0.39 -3.38
CA ALA A 143 -13.13 -0.45 -2.52
C ALA A 143 -13.07 0.76 -1.57
N PHE A 144 -12.28 0.62 -0.51
CA PHE A 144 -11.96 1.73 0.38
C PHE A 144 -10.46 1.81 0.64
N LEU A 145 -10.00 2.94 1.16
CA LEU A 145 -8.61 3.17 1.57
C LEU A 145 -8.55 4.24 2.66
N TRP A 146 -7.41 4.29 3.34
CA TRP A 146 -7.03 5.37 4.23
C TRP A 146 -5.93 6.20 3.56
N VAL A 147 -6.03 7.51 3.66
CA VAL A 147 -5.03 8.46 3.13
C VAL A 147 -4.83 9.58 4.14
N LEU A 148 -3.62 10.12 4.23
CA LEU A 148 -3.38 11.28 5.10
C LEU A 148 -4.33 12.44 4.73
N ASP A 149 -4.82 13.12 5.76
CA ASP A 149 -5.68 14.30 5.63
C ASP A 149 -4.95 15.47 4.93
N ASP A 150 -3.63 15.58 5.11
CA ASP A 150 -2.73 16.49 4.40
C ASP A 150 -1.88 15.77 3.35
N ASN A 151 -2.48 15.12 2.37
CA ASN A 151 -1.73 14.62 1.20
C ASN A 151 -2.46 14.96 -0.11
N PRO A 152 -2.41 16.23 -0.55
CA PRO A 152 -3.19 16.71 -1.70
C PRO A 152 -2.85 15.97 -2.99
N ARG A 153 -1.61 15.48 -3.15
CA ARG A 153 -1.20 14.67 -4.31
C ARG A 153 -1.93 13.33 -4.33
N ALA A 154 -1.94 12.61 -3.20
CA ALA A 154 -2.63 11.32 -3.10
C ALA A 154 -4.15 11.51 -3.19
N GLN A 155 -4.71 12.52 -2.53
CA GLN A 155 -6.14 12.83 -2.61
C GLN A 155 -6.58 13.16 -4.03
N ALA A 156 -5.81 13.94 -4.79
CA ALA A 156 -6.09 14.19 -6.21
C ALA A 156 -6.02 12.91 -7.05
N PHE A 157 -5.08 12.01 -6.74
CA PHE A 157 -4.98 10.68 -7.38
C PHE A 157 -6.21 9.80 -7.06
N TYR A 158 -6.74 9.83 -5.85
CA TYR A 158 -7.91 9.04 -5.49
C TYR A 158 -9.21 9.65 -6.01
N LEU A 159 -9.34 10.99 -5.99
CA LEU A 159 -10.50 11.71 -6.52
C LEU A 159 -10.71 11.43 -8.01
N ARG A 160 -9.64 11.52 -8.83
CA ARG A 160 -9.73 11.18 -10.26
C ARG A 160 -10.09 9.71 -10.51
N ASN A 161 -9.87 8.85 -9.51
CA ASN A 161 -10.17 7.43 -9.51
C ASN A 161 -11.50 7.11 -8.81
N ARG A 162 -12.38 8.12 -8.70
CA ARG A 162 -13.77 8.04 -8.21
C ARG A 162 -13.91 7.67 -6.74
N PHE A 163 -12.83 7.77 -5.97
CA PHE A 163 -12.95 7.73 -4.51
C PHE A 163 -13.41 9.09 -3.99
N ALA A 164 -14.17 9.08 -2.91
CA ALA A 164 -14.57 10.28 -2.17
C ALA A 164 -14.45 10.01 -0.66
N PRO A 165 -14.18 11.04 0.16
CA PRO A 165 -14.19 10.90 1.62
C PRO A 165 -15.60 10.53 2.10
N ASP A 166 -15.72 9.62 3.06
CA ASP A 166 -17.01 9.26 3.68
C ASP A 166 -17.27 9.96 5.02
N GLY A 167 -16.33 10.81 5.45
CA GLY A 167 -16.39 11.52 6.74
C GLY A 167 -15.82 10.72 7.92
N THR A 168 -15.31 9.51 7.70
CA THR A 168 -14.64 8.72 8.74
C THR A 168 -13.16 9.07 8.76
N GLU A 169 -12.64 9.28 9.96
CA GLU A 169 -11.24 9.63 10.19
C GLU A 169 -10.66 8.77 11.32
N LYS A 170 -9.34 8.62 11.35
CA LYS A 170 -8.63 8.00 12.46
C LYS A 170 -7.27 8.65 12.63
N PHE A 171 -6.73 8.53 13.83
CA PHE A 171 -5.34 8.87 14.10
C PHE A 171 -4.51 7.59 14.10
N ASP A 172 -3.48 7.54 13.25
CA ASP A 172 -2.51 6.46 13.26
C ASP A 172 -1.49 6.70 14.40
N GLU A 173 -1.58 5.89 15.45
CA GLU A 173 -0.72 6.04 16.63
C GLU A 173 0.75 5.69 16.38
N PHE A 174 1.05 4.88 15.37
CA PHE A 174 2.41 4.50 15.03
C PHE A 174 3.10 5.61 14.23
N TRP A 175 2.40 6.14 13.23
CA TRP A 175 2.91 7.19 12.35
C TRP A 175 2.66 8.61 12.89
N LYS A 176 1.80 8.77 13.90
CA LYS A 176 1.37 10.04 14.50
C LYS A 176 0.75 11.00 13.48
N VAL A 177 -0.10 10.47 12.59
CA VAL A 177 -0.75 11.22 11.51
C VAL A 177 -2.25 10.98 11.50
N GLN A 178 -2.98 11.98 11.02
CA GLN A 178 -4.41 11.87 10.77
C GLN A 178 -4.66 11.27 9.39
N GLU A 179 -5.52 10.27 9.32
CA GLU A 179 -5.97 9.65 8.08
C GLU A 179 -7.48 9.78 7.91
N VAL A 180 -7.91 10.02 6.68
CA VAL A 180 -9.31 10.08 6.27
C VAL A 180 -9.64 8.87 5.39
N ARG A 181 -10.82 8.28 5.59
CA ARG A 181 -11.27 7.13 4.81
C ARG A 181 -11.96 7.59 3.54
N TRP A 182 -11.53 7.00 2.42
CA TRP A 182 -12.07 7.27 1.10
C TRP A 182 -12.67 6.00 0.52
N VAL A 183 -13.81 6.12 -0.17
CA VAL A 183 -14.62 4.99 -0.63
C VAL A 183 -15.05 5.19 -2.06
N ARG A 184 -15.18 4.08 -2.80
CA ARG A 184 -15.90 4.00 -4.07
C ARG A 184 -16.77 2.74 -4.11
#